data_AF-A0A970QKD3-F1
#
_entry.id   AF-A0A970QKD3-F1
#
_cell.length_a   1.000
_cell.length_b   1.000
_cell.length_c   1.000
_cell.angle_alpha   90.00
_cell.angle_beta   90.00
_cell.angle_gamma   90.00
#
_symmetry.space_group_name_H-M   'P 1'
#
loop_
_entity.id
_entity.type
_entity.pdbx_description
1 polymer ?
#
loop_
_entity_poly.entity_id
_entity_poly.type
_entity_poly.pdbx_seq_one_letter_code
_entity_poly.pdbx_strand_id
1 'polypeptide(L)'
;MNEARQPGITCQLRVRYHETDAMGIVHHANYLHWFEVGRTEYLRAVGMTYRSLEEQGIASPVIGIRSRYHHPARYDDPIELETWVQAYNGVRLTMGYAVRCAGRLLCSGRSEHAFTDQGRAVAPKRSLPSVHAILSACALADLPLADKAARA
;
A
#
# COMPACT_ATOMS: atom_id res chain seq x y z
N MET A 1 -16.86 11.04 21.34
CA MET A 1 -17.30 10.70 19.98
C MET A 1 -16.08 10.08 19.30
N ASN A 2 -15.98 8.75 19.32
CA ASN A 2 -14.77 8.02 18.97
C ASN A 2 -14.85 7.69 17.48
N GLU A 3 -14.26 8.54 16.63
CA GLU A 3 -14.20 8.30 15.19
C GLU A 3 -13.43 7.02 14.93
N ALA A 4 -14.08 6.08 14.24
CA ALA A 4 -13.55 4.75 13.97
C ALA A 4 -12.19 4.85 13.25
N ARG A 5 -11.18 4.14 13.79
CA ARG A 5 -9.93 3.84 13.07
C ARG A 5 -10.28 3.42 11.64
N GLN A 6 -9.89 4.19 10.62
CA GLN A 6 -10.01 3.72 9.23
C GLN A 6 -8.98 2.61 9.03
N PRO A 7 -9.41 1.33 8.95
CA PRO A 7 -8.49 0.21 8.95
C PRO A 7 -7.81 0.03 7.58
N GLY A 8 -8.34 0.62 6.52
CA GLY A 8 -7.79 0.51 5.18
C GLY A 8 -8.74 1.17 4.18
N ILE A 9 -8.34 1.18 2.91
CA ILE A 9 -9.20 1.59 1.80
C ILE A 9 -9.22 0.51 0.72
N THR A 10 -10.23 0.58 -0.15
CA THR A 10 -10.30 -0.23 -1.36
C THR A 10 -10.37 0.68 -2.58
N CYS A 11 -9.40 0.55 -3.47
CA CYS A 11 -9.37 1.24 -4.76
C CYS A 11 -9.88 0.30 -5.86
N GLN A 12 -10.62 0.85 -6.81
CA GLN A 12 -11.05 0.13 -8.01
C GLN A 12 -10.12 0.47 -9.17
N LEU A 13 -9.57 -0.56 -9.80
CA LEU A 13 -8.69 -0.46 -10.96
C LEU A 13 -9.21 -1.36 -12.08
N ARG A 14 -8.71 -1.13 -13.29
CA ARG A 14 -8.95 -1.98 -14.46
C ARG A 14 -7.59 -2.33 -15.04
N VAL A 15 -7.36 -3.61 -15.34
CA VAL A 15 -6.13 -4.02 -16.02
C VAL A 15 -6.06 -3.35 -17.38
N ARG A 16 -4.97 -2.60 -17.61
CA ARG A 16 -4.71 -1.88 -18.85
C ARG A 16 -3.99 -2.80 -19.83
N TYR A 17 -4.21 -2.59 -21.13
CA TYR A 17 -3.63 -3.46 -22.16
C TYR A 17 -2.10 -3.56 -22.07
N HIS A 18 -1.43 -2.43 -21.87
CA HIS A 18 0.04 -2.37 -21.74
C HIS A 18 0.59 -3.01 -20.46
N GLU A 19 -0.27 -3.40 -19.51
CA GLU A 19 0.17 -4.07 -18.28
C GLU A 19 0.36 -5.58 -18.49
N THR A 20 -0.08 -6.12 -19.64
CA THR A 20 0.08 -7.54 -19.99
C THR A 20 1.40 -7.83 -20.71
N ASP A 21 1.88 -9.07 -20.57
CA ASP A 21 3.07 -9.57 -21.27
C ASP A 21 2.76 -10.72 -22.25
N ALA A 22 3.81 -11.31 -22.83
CA ALA A 22 3.70 -12.38 -23.82
C ALA A 22 3.02 -13.66 -23.29
N MET A 23 2.84 -13.82 -21.97
CA MET A 23 2.08 -14.92 -21.38
C MET A 23 0.57 -14.67 -21.38
N GLY A 24 0.12 -13.50 -21.85
CA GLY A 24 -1.30 -13.12 -21.89
C GLY A 24 -1.88 -12.78 -20.50
N ILE A 25 -1.02 -12.48 -19.53
CA ILE A 25 -1.38 -12.09 -18.17
C ILE A 25 -0.64 -10.81 -17.78
N VAL A 26 -1.04 -10.20 -16.68
CA VAL A 26 -0.37 -9.01 -16.15
C VAL A 26 1.06 -9.34 -15.73
N HIS A 27 2.02 -8.57 -16.24
CA HIS A 27 3.43 -8.68 -15.85
C HIS A 27 3.57 -8.37 -14.35
N HIS A 28 4.31 -9.21 -13.63
CA HIS A 28 4.43 -9.16 -12.17
C HIS A 28 4.83 -7.77 -11.62
N ALA A 29 5.66 -7.01 -12.34
CA ALA A 29 6.06 -5.66 -11.93
C ALA A 29 4.88 -4.66 -11.85
N ASN A 30 3.79 -4.86 -12.60
CA ASN A 30 2.65 -3.94 -12.61
C ASN A 30 1.85 -3.95 -11.31
N TYR A 31 1.92 -5.03 -10.53
CA TYR A 31 1.34 -5.06 -9.18
C TYR A 31 1.99 -4.03 -8.26
N LEU A 32 3.27 -3.69 -8.47
CA LEU A 32 3.98 -2.69 -7.67
C LEU A 32 3.48 -1.28 -8.01
N HIS A 33 3.16 -1.01 -9.27
CA HIS A 33 2.50 0.24 -9.68
C HIS A 33 1.12 0.35 -9.05
N TRP A 34 0.36 -0.75 -8.99
CA TRP A 34 -0.93 -0.76 -8.29
C TRP A 34 -0.76 -0.50 -6.79
N PHE A 35 0.23 -1.11 -6.13
CA PHE A 35 0.53 -0.84 -4.71
C PHE A 35 0.85 0.64 -4.44
N GLU A 36 1.52 1.32 -5.37
CA GLU A 36 1.74 2.75 -5.29
C GLU A 36 0.44 3.56 -5.40
N VAL A 37 -0.43 3.21 -6.34
CA VAL A 37 -1.77 3.82 -6.43
C VAL A 37 -2.53 3.64 -5.11
N GLY A 38 -2.61 2.41 -4.60
CA GLY A 38 -3.27 2.14 -3.31
C GLY A 38 -2.66 2.93 -2.15
N ARG A 39 -1.33 3.02 -2.07
CA ARG A 39 -0.63 3.79 -1.04
C ARG A 39 -0.95 5.28 -1.12
N THR A 40 -0.93 5.84 -2.32
CA THR A 40 -1.18 7.28 -2.51
C THR A 40 -2.64 7.64 -2.25
N GLU A 41 -3.59 6.80 -2.66
CA GLU A 41 -5.01 6.95 -2.29
C GLU A 41 -5.23 6.76 -0.79
N TYR A 42 -4.53 5.82 -0.15
CA TYR A 42 -4.61 5.62 1.29
C TYR A 42 -4.19 6.89 2.05
N LEU A 43 -3.07 7.49 1.66
CA LEU A 43 -2.63 8.76 2.25
C LEU A 43 -3.71 9.82 2.15
N ARG A 44 -4.35 9.98 0.97
CA ARG A 44 -5.44 10.95 0.75
C ARG A 44 -6.62 10.70 1.69
N ALA A 45 -7.02 9.45 1.84
CA ALA A 45 -8.14 9.07 2.71
C ALA A 45 -7.90 9.43 4.18
N VAL A 46 -6.64 9.34 4.65
CA VAL A 46 -6.26 9.71 6.02
C VAL A 46 -5.86 11.19 6.17
N GLY A 47 -6.21 12.04 5.20
CA GLY A 47 -6.00 13.49 5.27
C GLY A 47 -4.58 13.95 4.94
N MET A 48 -3.78 13.12 4.27
CA MET A 48 -2.41 13.44 3.86
C MET A 48 -2.24 13.29 2.35
N THR A 49 -1.29 13.99 1.76
CA THR A 49 -0.89 13.70 0.36
C THR A 49 0.61 13.47 0.30
N TYR A 50 1.05 12.66 -0.66
CA TYR A 50 2.48 12.49 -0.87
C TYR A 50 3.15 13.84 -1.20
N ARG A 51 2.50 14.67 -2.02
CA ARG A 51 2.91 16.06 -2.29
C ARG A 51 3.12 16.86 -1.01
N SER A 52 2.19 16.81 -0.05
CA SER A 52 2.32 17.57 1.20
C SER A 52 3.50 17.11 2.07
N LEU A 53 3.96 15.86 1.93
CA LEU A 53 5.18 15.39 2.59
C LEU A 53 6.42 15.97 1.90
N GLU A 54 6.45 15.95 0.56
CA GLU A 54 7.55 16.50 -0.23
C GLU A 54 7.70 18.02 -0.03
N GLU A 55 6.59 18.76 0.05
CA GLU A 55 6.58 20.20 0.35
C GLU A 55 7.15 20.53 1.75
N GLN A 56 7.12 19.56 2.67
CA GLN A 56 7.75 19.65 3.99
C GLN A 56 9.22 19.16 3.98
N GLY A 57 9.78 18.87 2.81
CA GLY A 57 11.15 18.37 2.65
C GLY A 57 11.31 16.87 2.94
N ILE A 58 10.22 16.16 3.21
CA ILE A 58 10.25 14.75 3.60
C ILE A 58 9.90 13.84 2.44
N ALA A 59 10.82 12.91 2.16
CA ALA A 59 10.57 11.78 1.28
C ALA A 59 10.31 10.49 2.07
N SER A 60 9.59 9.56 1.45
CA SER A 60 9.32 8.23 2.01
C SER A 60 9.78 7.13 1.05
N PRO A 61 11.11 6.89 0.93
CA PRO A 61 11.62 5.88 0.01
C PRO A 61 11.20 4.47 0.41
N VAL A 62 10.87 3.66 -0.60
CA VAL A 62 10.66 2.22 -0.45
C VAL A 62 12.02 1.56 -0.18
N ILE A 63 12.16 0.90 0.97
CA ILE A 63 13.37 0.17 1.38
C ILE A 63 13.21 -1.36 1.28
N GLY A 64 12.00 -1.83 0.99
CA GLY A 64 11.72 -3.26 0.79
C GLY A 64 10.34 -3.49 0.21
N ILE A 65 10.21 -4.53 -0.61
CA ILE A 65 8.94 -4.99 -1.18
C ILE A 65 8.89 -6.51 -1.10
N ARG A 66 7.72 -7.04 -0.75
CA ARG A 66 7.40 -8.46 -0.87
C ARG A 66 6.07 -8.60 -1.58
N SER A 67 6.02 -9.50 -2.56
CA SER A 67 4.81 -9.79 -3.32
C SER A 67 4.69 -11.30 -3.50
N ARG A 68 3.49 -11.83 -3.33
CA ARG A 68 3.14 -13.24 -3.59
C ARG A 68 1.96 -13.27 -4.56
N TYR A 69 2.20 -13.83 -5.73
CA TYR A 69 1.23 -13.98 -6.80
C TYR A 69 0.55 -15.34 -6.68
N HIS A 70 -0.77 -15.35 -6.49
CA HIS A 70 -1.57 -16.56 -6.28
C HIS A 70 -2.34 -16.95 -7.54
N HIS A 71 -2.91 -15.98 -8.24
CA HIS A 71 -3.65 -16.17 -9.48
C HIS A 71 -3.35 -15.05 -10.48
N PRO A 72 -3.31 -15.34 -11.79
CA PRO A 72 -3.05 -14.32 -12.80
C PRO A 72 -4.25 -13.40 -13.01
N ALA A 73 -3.97 -12.15 -13.37
CA ALA A 73 -4.93 -11.19 -13.91
C ALA A 73 -4.73 -11.08 -15.42
N ARG A 74 -5.80 -10.75 -16.15
CA ARG A 74 -5.80 -10.56 -17.61
C ARG A 74 -6.30 -9.17 -17.98
N TYR A 75 -6.06 -8.80 -19.22
CA TYR A 75 -6.59 -7.55 -19.78
C TYR A 75 -8.09 -7.40 -19.48
N ASP A 76 -8.48 -6.19 -19.08
CA ASP A 76 -9.85 -5.79 -18.76
C ASP A 76 -10.46 -6.41 -17.48
N ASP A 77 -9.71 -7.21 -16.72
CA ASP A 77 -10.16 -7.70 -15.42
C ASP A 77 -10.45 -6.52 -14.46
N PRO A 78 -11.59 -6.53 -13.74
CA PRO A 78 -11.85 -5.59 -12.65
C PRO A 78 -10.95 -5.93 -11.46
N ILE A 79 -10.24 -4.95 -10.94
CA ILE A 79 -9.30 -5.12 -9.84
C ILE A 79 -9.78 -4.34 -8.62
N GLU A 80 -9.89 -5.05 -7.50
CA GLU A 80 -10.11 -4.48 -6.17
C GLU A 80 -8.76 -4.50 -5.43
N LEU A 81 -8.25 -3.31 -5.12
CA LEU A 81 -7.00 -3.14 -4.38
C LEU A 81 -7.29 -2.67 -2.96
N GLU A 82 -7.15 -3.57 -2.00
CA GLU A 82 -7.20 -3.24 -0.58
C GLU A 82 -5.82 -2.77 -0.11
N THR A 83 -5.76 -1.64 0.61
CA THR A 83 -4.52 -1.04 1.14
C THR A 83 -4.70 -0.57 2.58
N TRP A 84 -3.74 -0.89 3.45
CA TRP A 84 -3.75 -0.49 4.86
C TRP A 84 -2.35 -0.27 5.43
N VAL A 85 -2.26 0.37 6.60
CA VAL A 85 -1.04 0.39 7.42
C VAL A 85 -0.94 -0.92 8.19
N GLN A 86 -0.08 -1.82 7.72
CA GLN A 86 0.16 -3.11 8.36
C GLN A 86 1.00 -2.99 9.64
N ALA A 87 1.99 -2.09 9.65
CA ALA A 87 2.79 -1.83 10.85
C ALA A 87 3.40 -0.43 10.80
N TYR A 88 3.56 0.18 11.97
CA TYR A 88 4.30 1.42 12.13
C TYR A 88 4.94 1.47 13.51
N ASN A 89 6.26 1.69 13.58
CA ASN A 89 7.02 1.69 14.83
C ASN A 89 7.61 3.07 15.18
N GLY A 90 7.15 4.13 14.52
CA GLY A 90 7.66 5.49 14.72
C GLY A 90 8.85 5.87 13.82
N VAL A 91 9.49 4.91 13.13
CA VAL A 91 10.59 5.17 12.17
C VAL A 91 10.42 4.44 10.84
N ARG A 92 9.75 3.29 10.83
CA ARG A 92 9.45 2.50 9.65
C ARG A 92 7.94 2.35 9.50
N LEU A 93 7.49 2.46 8.26
CA LEU A 93 6.12 2.23 7.84
C LEU A 93 6.05 0.98 6.96
N THR A 94 5.15 0.06 7.29
CA THR A 94 4.83 -1.10 6.45
C THR A 94 3.39 -0.97 5.95
N MET A 95 3.23 -0.88 4.64
CA MET A 95 1.94 -0.91 3.97
C MET A 95 1.61 -2.35 3.57
N GLY A 96 0.37 -2.78 3.82
CA GLY A 96 -0.16 -4.06 3.35
C GLY A 96 -1.08 -3.87 2.14
N TYR A 97 -1.08 -4.87 1.27
CA TYR A 97 -1.88 -4.89 0.04
C TYR A 97 -2.52 -6.25 -0.20
N ALA A 98 -3.78 -6.24 -0.66
CA ALA A 98 -4.43 -7.40 -1.25
C ALA A 98 -5.10 -6.99 -2.57
N VAL A 99 -4.79 -7.72 -3.63
CA VAL A 99 -5.33 -7.49 -4.98
C VAL A 99 -6.30 -8.61 -5.30
N ARG A 100 -7.55 -8.28 -5.61
CA ARG A 100 -8.59 -9.24 -5.97
C ARG A 100 -9.20 -8.93 -7.32
N CYS A 101 -9.75 -9.96 -7.94
CA CYS A 101 -10.65 -9.86 -9.09
C CYS A 101 -11.85 -10.74 -8.82
N ALA A 102 -13.05 -10.15 -8.80
CA ALA A 102 -14.30 -10.83 -8.48
C ALA A 102 -14.20 -11.71 -7.21
N GLY A 103 -13.65 -11.16 -6.12
CA GLY A 103 -13.45 -11.85 -4.84
C GLY A 103 -12.25 -12.80 -4.76
N ARG A 104 -11.67 -13.23 -5.90
CA ARG A 104 -10.50 -14.11 -5.92
C ARG A 104 -9.21 -13.33 -5.63
N LEU A 105 -8.40 -13.81 -4.68
CA LEU A 105 -7.12 -13.19 -4.34
C LEU A 105 -6.08 -13.45 -5.44
N LEU A 106 -5.68 -12.39 -6.15
CA LEU A 106 -4.65 -12.46 -7.19
C LEU A 106 -3.25 -12.33 -6.59
N CYS A 107 -3.07 -11.37 -5.68
CA CYS A 107 -1.77 -11.05 -5.11
C CYS A 107 -1.89 -10.55 -3.66
N SER A 108 -1.01 -11.02 -2.77
CA SER A 108 -0.76 -10.42 -1.45
C SER A 108 0.61 -9.75 -1.46
N GLY A 109 0.72 -8.55 -0.88
CA GLY A 109 1.97 -7.81 -0.90
C GLY A 109 2.16 -6.87 0.30
N ARG A 110 3.40 -6.47 0.52
CA ARG A 110 3.75 -5.37 1.43
C ARG A 110 4.89 -4.54 0.90
N SER A 111 4.91 -3.27 1.28
CA SER A 111 6.05 -2.37 1.06
C SER A 111 6.50 -1.78 2.38
N GLU A 112 7.82 -1.65 2.54
CA GLU A 112 8.48 -1.10 3.71
C GLU A 112 9.12 0.24 3.35
N HIS A 113 8.93 1.24 4.21
CA HIS A 113 9.32 2.63 3.96
C HIS A 113 10.12 3.19 5.12
N ALA A 114 11.14 3.96 4.77
CA ALA A 114 11.80 4.88 5.68
C ALA A 114 11.26 6.30 5.44
N PHE A 115 11.56 7.22 6.36
CA PHE A 115 11.35 8.65 6.16
C PHE A 115 12.70 9.34 6.10
N THR A 116 12.87 10.23 5.13
CA THR A 116 14.14 10.96 4.93
C THR A 116 13.90 12.45 4.74
N ASP A 117 14.76 13.27 5.34
CA ASP A 117 14.87 14.71 5.11
C ASP A 117 16.22 14.98 4.48
N GLN A 118 16.25 15.57 3.28
CA GLN A 118 17.48 15.80 2.50
C GLN A 118 18.40 14.56 2.42
N GLY A 119 17.79 13.37 2.24
CA GLY A 119 18.50 12.09 2.14
C GLY A 119 18.96 11.49 3.48
N ARG A 120 18.72 12.14 4.61
CA ARG A 120 19.04 11.62 5.95
C ARG A 120 17.81 10.99 6.58
N ALA A 121 17.95 9.81 7.16
CA ALA A 121 16.85 9.14 7.86
C ALA A 121 16.36 9.97 9.05
N VAL A 122 15.04 10.14 9.16
CA VAL A 122 14.39 10.90 10.23
C VAL A 122 13.27 10.10 10.88
N ALA A 123 12.96 10.42 12.13
CA ALA A 123 11.81 9.88 12.84
C ALA A 123 10.62 10.85 12.74
N PRO A 124 9.50 10.47 12.11
CA PRO A 124 8.32 11.32 11.98
C PRO A 124 7.83 11.92 13.31
N LYS A 125 8.03 11.25 14.45
CA LYS A 125 7.64 11.80 15.76
C LYS A 125 8.19 13.21 16.02
N ARG A 126 9.38 13.53 15.49
CA ARG A 126 10.02 14.86 15.66
C ARG A 126 9.83 15.75 14.43
N SER A 127 9.98 15.21 13.23
CA SER A 127 9.93 15.99 11.98
C SER A 127 8.52 16.20 11.43
N LEU A 128 7.60 15.27 11.71
CA LEU A 128 6.22 15.26 11.19
C LEU A 128 5.23 14.77 12.26
N PRO A 129 4.97 15.54 13.34
CA PRO A 129 4.12 15.08 14.45
C PRO A 129 2.69 14.70 14.03
N SER A 130 2.11 15.40 13.05
CA SER A 130 0.78 15.09 12.50
C SER A 130 0.77 13.73 11.79
N VAL A 131 1.75 13.48 10.92
CA VAL A 131 1.91 12.20 10.21
C VAL A 131 2.14 11.07 11.19
N HIS A 132 3.00 11.29 12.20
CA HIS A 132 3.24 10.32 13.27
C HIS A 132 1.94 9.95 14.01
N ALA A 133 1.12 10.95 14.36
CA ALA A 133 -0.15 10.72 15.05
C ALA A 133 -1.12 9.90 14.20
N ILE A 134 -1.28 10.26 12.92
CA ILE A 134 -2.18 9.55 11.98
C ILE A 134 -1.71 8.10 11.79
N LEU A 135 -0.44 7.88 11.45
CA LEU A 135 0.08 6.52 11.21
C LEU A 135 0.03 5.66 12.47
N SER A 136 0.25 6.24 13.66
CA SER A 136 0.12 5.51 14.93
C SER A 136 -1.33 5.13 15.23
N ALA A 137 -2.30 5.96 14.86
CA ALA A 137 -3.72 5.68 15.06
C ALA A 137 -4.24 4.61 14.08
N CYS A 138 -3.73 4.60 12.86
CA CYS A 138 -4.16 3.69 11.78
C CYS A 138 -3.46 2.33 11.79
N ALA A 139 -2.31 2.18 12.46
CA ALA A 139 -1.55 0.94 12.43
C ALA A 139 -2.37 -0.24 12.97
N LEU A 140 -2.62 -1.22 12.11
CA LEU A 140 -3.28 -2.47 12.47
C LEU A 140 -2.21 -3.45 12.94
N ALA A 141 -1.99 -3.51 14.26
CA ALA A 141 -0.97 -4.38 14.86
C ALA A 141 -0.99 -5.80 14.24
N ASP A 142 0.05 -6.10 13.45
CA ASP A 142 0.38 -7.41 12.90
C ASP A 142 -0.78 -8.17 12.24
N LEU A 143 -1.61 -7.50 11.44
CA LEU A 143 -2.50 -8.25 10.55
C LEU A 143 -1.65 -9.08 9.58
N PRO A 144 -1.86 -10.41 9.53
CA PRO A 144 -1.14 -11.25 8.59
C PRO A 144 -1.46 -10.77 7.17
N LEU A 145 -0.48 -10.88 6.27
CA LEU A 145 -0.79 -10.85 4.84
C LEU A 145 -1.93 -11.84 4.61
N ALA A 146 -2.92 -11.47 3.80
CA ALA A 146 -3.98 -12.37 3.38
C ALA A 146 -3.36 -13.52 2.57
N ASP A 147 -2.74 -14.48 3.25
CA ASP A 147 -2.03 -15.63 2.69
C ASP A 147 -2.94 -16.87 2.69
N LYS A 148 -4.20 -16.73 3.16
CA LYS A 148 -5.17 -17.82 3.22
C LYS A 148 -6.57 -17.40 2.74
N ALA A 149 -6.84 -17.66 1.46
CA ALA A 149 -8.17 -18.03 0.94
C ALA A 149 -8.05 -18.50 -0.52
N ALA A 150 -7.53 -19.72 -0.74
CA ALA A 150 -7.66 -20.46 -2.00
C ALA A 150 -7.41 -21.96 -1.75
N ARG A 151 -8.23 -22.57 -0.90
CA ARG A 151 -8.48 -24.02 -0.88
C ARG A 151 -9.99 -24.21 -0.73
N ALA A 152 -10.69 -24.10 -1.84
CA ALA A 152 -11.99 -24.71 -2.10
C ALA A 152 -12.13 -24.78 -3.62
#